data_AF-A0A9N8ZHJ0-F1
#
_entry.id   AF-A0A9N8ZHJ0-F1
#
_cell.length_a   1.000
_cell.length_b   1.000
_cell.length_c   1.000
_cell.angle_alpha   90.00
_cell.angle_beta   90.00
_cell.angle_gamma   90.00
#
_symmetry.space_group_name_H-M   'P 1'
#
loop_
_entity.id
_entity.type
_entity.pdbx_description
1 polymer ?
#
loop_
_entity_poly.entity_id
_entity_poly.type
_entity_poly.pdbx_seq_one_letter_code
_entity_poly.pdbx_strand_id
1 'polypeptide(L)'
;MNISNIFLPPFPPDISVNELLNTMNRKDKKPIVAPNAFMIYRTNYFREIRNDREISQSEVSFMASQAWKQEPQIVKQTYYDFSRQAQEIFLAQNTVNVDDNIAIKKYFIPFVEIAAGKSSLLKRTTTDSELFLLSQGISLSQEITKEQNSIQEAFVSHEIFDELKTSNIYFEILSEQLSIVFDFQDLKPTENLHLAIQKALKSNTPIKNLKLVFQEFGHYFHTKLIFGNKLQRIVLKENTESLDYSKEFDDIFEIELVQPFDSSYMIGMDGYPIELSQIRKWLDIVSNRISEWSIIKRIVVPLYKILDISQQREIENLFINDNFVLMFETTQFLDYSSGYQRIEYDSQLESDNYQLFGNVLTRHGEKIENVHVKFNMKTEFGFSVSWHDFRQDHVQAERSARRPYSLRWMLIGCPSEIGYFDSNTRDIPVNLGVKELNFIYDSESIKIDVGKSLFQKNIVMLDIEYAPFPTFLFFKTNIVKWQESGSIEMQIKLMKEEDEEEAMLIDEEEKEDEANAMLIDEEEKEDEEEMEDEEEMEDEEEMEDEENGEDEDFIITIRWSILNLKNDSEIDIWSQLGEVLE
;
A
#
# COMPACT_ATOMS: atom_id res chain seq x y z
N MET A 1 -10.96 -57.98 11.99
CA MET A 1 -11.26 -58.61 10.70
C MET A 1 -10.05 -59.46 10.28
N ASN A 2 -10.26 -60.66 9.75
CA ASN A 2 -9.21 -61.57 9.29
C ASN A 2 -8.59 -61.01 7.98
N ILE A 3 -7.30 -60.67 7.98
CA ILE A 3 -6.59 -59.99 6.87
C ILE A 3 -5.96 -61.02 5.92
N SER A 4 -6.70 -62.06 5.52
CA SER A 4 -6.12 -63.16 4.73
C SER A 4 -6.50 -63.19 3.25
N ASN A 5 -7.19 -62.18 2.71
CA ASN A 5 -7.30 -61.96 1.27
C ASN A 5 -7.50 -60.46 0.97
N ILE A 6 -6.42 -59.78 0.58
CA ILE A 6 -6.50 -58.42 0.03
C ILE A 6 -7.06 -58.55 -1.38
N PHE A 7 -8.20 -57.91 -1.63
CA PHE A 7 -8.78 -57.83 -2.96
C PHE A 7 -7.87 -56.95 -3.83
N LEU A 8 -7.51 -57.43 -5.01
CA LEU A 8 -6.83 -56.65 -6.03
C LEU A 8 -7.83 -56.45 -7.18
N PRO A 9 -8.06 -55.21 -7.64
CA PRO A 9 -8.95 -54.96 -8.75
C PRO A 9 -8.38 -55.60 -10.03
N PRO A 10 -9.23 -56.08 -10.95
CA PRO A 10 -8.79 -56.66 -12.21
C PRO A 10 -7.91 -55.68 -13.00
N PHE A 11 -6.87 -56.24 -13.64
CA PHE A 11 -5.94 -55.51 -14.50
C PHE A 11 -5.88 -56.17 -15.89
N PRO A 12 -5.93 -55.40 -16.99
CA PRO A 12 -6.06 -53.94 -17.05
C PRO A 12 -7.44 -53.45 -16.57
N PRO A 13 -7.53 -52.24 -16.02
CA PRO A 13 -8.79 -51.69 -15.53
C PRO A 13 -9.76 -51.44 -16.70
N ASP A 14 -11.03 -51.85 -16.54
CA ASP A 14 -12.10 -51.66 -17.53
C ASP A 14 -12.75 -50.27 -17.38
N ILE A 15 -11.93 -49.22 -17.48
CA ILE A 15 -12.37 -47.83 -17.39
C ILE A 15 -11.42 -46.89 -18.15
N SER A 16 -12.01 -45.93 -18.87
CA SER A 16 -11.24 -44.86 -19.52
C SER A 16 -10.94 -43.70 -18.57
N VAL A 17 -9.88 -42.94 -18.86
CA VAL A 17 -9.49 -41.73 -18.08
C VAL A 17 -10.62 -40.70 -18.04
N ASN A 18 -11.40 -40.56 -19.12
CA ASN A 18 -12.55 -39.65 -19.20
C ASN A 18 -13.70 -40.06 -18.26
N GLU A 19 -13.99 -41.36 -18.13
CA GLU A 19 -15.01 -41.85 -17.20
C GLU A 19 -14.59 -41.68 -15.74
N LEU A 20 -13.29 -41.82 -15.45
CA LEU A 20 -12.72 -41.57 -14.12
C LEU A 20 -12.85 -40.10 -13.70
N LEU A 21 -12.64 -39.15 -14.62
CA LEU A 21 -12.82 -37.72 -14.35
C LEU A 21 -14.29 -37.35 -14.11
N ASN A 22 -15.22 -37.93 -14.87
CA ASN A 22 -16.65 -37.65 -14.74
C ASN A 22 -17.26 -38.18 -13.44
N THR A 23 -16.77 -39.31 -12.90
CA THR A 23 -17.26 -39.86 -11.63
C THR A 23 -16.83 -39.06 -10.39
N MET A 24 -15.84 -38.17 -10.54
CA MET A 24 -15.39 -37.28 -9.47
C MET A 24 -16.14 -35.93 -9.42
N ASN A 25 -16.95 -35.62 -10.45
CA ASN A 25 -17.83 -34.45 -10.46
C ASN A 25 -19.01 -34.65 -9.51
N ARG A 26 -18.87 -34.21 -8.25
CA ARG A 26 -20.01 -34.13 -7.32
C ARG A 26 -20.63 -32.73 -7.40
N LYS A 27 -21.93 -32.67 -7.70
CA LYS A 27 -22.80 -31.48 -7.57
C LYS A 27 -22.33 -30.25 -8.38
N ASP A 28 -22.14 -30.40 -9.69
CA ASP A 28 -21.86 -29.30 -10.63
C ASP A 28 -20.62 -28.44 -10.31
N LYS A 29 -19.75 -28.87 -9.39
CA LYS A 29 -18.46 -28.23 -9.11
C LYS A 29 -17.38 -28.96 -9.88
N LYS A 30 -16.71 -28.25 -10.80
CA LYS A 30 -15.49 -28.74 -11.45
C LYS A 30 -14.44 -29.07 -10.36
N PRO A 31 -13.71 -30.19 -10.48
CA PRO A 31 -12.62 -30.51 -9.57
C PRO A 31 -11.57 -29.39 -9.59
N ILE A 32 -11.07 -29.02 -8.42
CA ILE A 32 -10.05 -27.98 -8.25
C ILE A 32 -8.66 -28.50 -8.69
N VAL A 33 -8.46 -29.82 -8.68
CA VAL A 33 -7.18 -30.48 -8.98
C VAL A 33 -7.42 -31.77 -9.76
N ALA A 34 -6.54 -32.08 -10.72
CA ALA A 34 -6.53 -33.38 -11.39
C ALA A 34 -6.25 -34.52 -10.39
N PRO A 35 -6.94 -35.68 -10.50
CA PRO A 35 -6.72 -36.79 -9.59
C PRO A 35 -5.36 -37.44 -9.81
N ASN A 36 -4.64 -37.73 -8.71
CA ASN A 36 -3.40 -38.49 -8.77
C ASN A 36 -3.65 -40.00 -9.02
N ALA A 37 -2.60 -40.74 -9.34
CA ALA A 37 -2.67 -42.17 -9.65
C ALA A 37 -3.37 -43.01 -8.57
N PHE A 38 -3.12 -42.71 -7.29
CA PHE A 38 -3.77 -43.42 -6.18
C PHE A 38 -5.28 -43.12 -6.11
N MET A 39 -5.69 -41.88 -6.36
CA MET A 39 -7.10 -41.50 -6.41
C MET A 39 -7.83 -42.21 -7.54
N ILE A 40 -7.19 -42.34 -8.70
CA ILE A 40 -7.70 -43.11 -9.84
C ILE A 40 -7.83 -44.59 -9.48
N TYR A 41 -6.78 -45.17 -8.91
CA TYR A 41 -6.77 -46.56 -8.44
C TYR A 41 -7.87 -46.82 -7.40
N ARG A 42 -8.03 -45.93 -6.42
CA ARG A 42 -9.06 -46.03 -5.38
C ARG A 42 -10.48 -45.97 -5.96
N THR A 43 -10.69 -45.15 -6.99
CA THR A 43 -11.99 -45.07 -7.67
C THR A 43 -12.30 -46.37 -8.40
N ASN A 44 -11.33 -46.98 -9.09
CA ASN A 44 -11.49 -48.28 -9.71
C ASN A 44 -11.72 -49.38 -8.66
N TYR A 45 -10.91 -49.39 -7.60
CA TYR A 45 -11.05 -50.29 -6.45
C TYR A 45 -12.45 -50.23 -5.83
N PHE A 46 -13.00 -49.03 -5.65
CA PHE A 46 -14.35 -48.83 -5.14
C PHE A 46 -15.41 -49.40 -6.07
N ARG A 47 -15.28 -49.17 -7.40
CA ARG A 47 -16.22 -49.65 -8.41
C ARG A 47 -16.36 -51.17 -8.35
N GLU A 48 -15.24 -51.88 -8.23
CA GLU A 48 -15.21 -53.34 -8.26
C GLU A 48 -15.78 -53.97 -6.98
N ILE A 49 -15.61 -53.32 -5.82
CA ILE A 49 -16.14 -53.82 -4.55
C ILE A 49 -17.60 -53.44 -4.32
N ARG A 50 -18.12 -52.41 -5.01
CA ARG A 50 -19.49 -51.91 -4.85
C ARG A 50 -20.57 -52.97 -5.14
N ASN A 51 -20.23 -54.05 -5.84
CA ASN A 51 -21.15 -55.15 -6.11
C ASN A 51 -21.46 -56.03 -4.89
N ASP A 52 -20.70 -55.95 -3.78
CA ASP A 52 -20.84 -56.93 -2.70
C ASP A 52 -21.29 -56.38 -1.33
N ARG A 53 -21.07 -55.10 -0.97
CA ARG A 53 -21.52 -54.53 0.35
C ARG A 53 -21.64 -53.00 0.36
N GLU A 54 -22.43 -52.46 1.29
CA GLU A 54 -22.38 -51.05 1.70
C GLU A 54 -21.10 -50.79 2.53
N ILE A 55 -20.02 -50.36 1.87
CA ILE A 55 -18.74 -50.04 2.51
C ILE A 55 -18.54 -48.53 2.54
N SER A 56 -18.06 -48.00 3.67
CA SER A 56 -17.78 -46.57 3.81
C SER A 56 -16.58 -46.11 2.99
N GLN A 57 -16.54 -44.84 2.60
CA GLN A 57 -15.41 -44.25 1.85
C GLN A 57 -14.06 -44.35 2.60
N SER A 58 -14.09 -44.28 3.94
CA SER A 58 -12.89 -44.41 4.77
C SER A 58 -12.33 -45.84 4.73
N GLU A 59 -13.19 -46.84 4.79
CA GLU A 59 -12.80 -48.25 4.69
C GLU A 59 -12.26 -48.58 3.29
N VAL A 60 -12.90 -48.07 2.25
CA VAL A 60 -12.44 -48.22 0.85
C VAL A 60 -11.05 -47.59 0.68
N SER A 61 -10.83 -46.40 1.25
CA SER A 61 -9.53 -45.73 1.18
C SER A 61 -8.43 -46.50 1.88
N PHE A 62 -8.74 -47.07 3.06
CA PHE A 62 -7.81 -47.93 3.80
C PHE A 62 -7.48 -49.20 3.02
N MET A 63 -8.48 -49.90 2.50
CA MET A 63 -8.31 -51.13 1.72
C MET A 63 -7.55 -50.90 0.42
N ALA A 64 -7.90 -49.84 -0.33
CA ALA A 64 -7.20 -49.46 -1.56
C ALA A 64 -5.73 -49.10 -1.28
N SER A 65 -5.42 -48.44 -0.15
CA SER A 65 -4.03 -48.15 0.24
C SER A 65 -3.21 -49.43 0.47
N GLN A 66 -3.79 -50.43 1.14
CA GLN A 66 -3.13 -51.72 1.35
C GLN A 66 -2.93 -52.49 0.03
N ALA A 67 -3.95 -52.51 -0.82
CA ALA A 67 -3.89 -53.13 -2.14
C ALA A 67 -2.84 -52.45 -3.03
N TRP A 68 -2.84 -51.12 -3.11
CA TRP A 68 -1.87 -50.33 -3.87
C TRP A 68 -0.43 -50.63 -3.48
N LYS A 69 -0.13 -50.86 -2.18
CA LYS A 69 1.22 -51.23 -1.75
C LYS A 69 1.68 -52.57 -2.34
N GLN A 70 0.76 -53.53 -2.50
CA GLN A 70 1.03 -54.87 -3.00
C GLN A 70 1.00 -54.97 -4.53
N GLU A 71 0.50 -53.95 -5.23
CA GLU A 71 0.46 -53.96 -6.69
C GLU A 71 1.86 -54.03 -7.33
N PRO A 72 2.04 -54.86 -8.38
CA PRO A 72 3.26 -54.86 -9.18
C PRO A 72 3.54 -53.51 -9.82
N GLN A 73 4.82 -53.24 -10.11
CA GLN A 73 5.25 -51.95 -10.68
C GLN A 73 4.57 -51.64 -12.02
N ILE A 74 4.30 -52.65 -12.86
CA ILE A 74 3.60 -52.49 -14.15
C ILE A 74 2.17 -51.95 -13.98
N VAL A 75 1.48 -52.37 -12.91
CA VAL A 75 0.12 -51.90 -12.61
C VAL A 75 0.18 -50.45 -12.14
N LYS A 76 1.07 -50.15 -11.19
CA LYS A 76 1.30 -48.78 -10.70
C LYS A 76 1.63 -47.82 -11.85
N GLN A 77 2.50 -48.25 -12.77
CA GLN A 77 2.88 -47.45 -13.93
C GLN A 77 1.67 -47.09 -14.80
N THR A 78 0.78 -48.05 -15.05
CA THR A 78 -0.44 -47.81 -15.85
C THR A 78 -1.35 -46.77 -15.19
N TYR A 79 -1.49 -46.79 -13.87
CA TYR A 79 -2.27 -45.77 -13.14
C TYR A 79 -1.57 -44.40 -13.09
N TYR A 80 -0.23 -44.37 -13.09
CA TYR A 80 0.50 -43.11 -13.27
C TYR A 80 0.32 -42.54 -14.69
N ASP A 81 0.29 -43.39 -15.71
CA ASP A 81 0.02 -42.96 -17.08
C ASP A 81 -1.41 -42.39 -17.21
N PHE A 82 -2.38 -42.99 -16.52
CA PHE A 82 -3.74 -42.43 -16.40
C PHE A 82 -3.78 -41.11 -15.66
N SER A 83 -3.00 -40.95 -14.59
CA SER A 83 -2.87 -39.68 -13.87
C SER A 83 -2.31 -38.58 -14.76
N ARG A 84 -1.34 -38.91 -15.61
CA ARG A 84 -0.75 -37.98 -16.58
C ARG A 84 -1.78 -37.54 -17.63
N GLN A 85 -2.47 -38.51 -18.23
CA GLN A 85 -3.55 -38.21 -19.18
C GLN A 85 -4.68 -37.39 -18.53
N ALA A 86 -5.04 -37.70 -17.29
CA ALA A 86 -6.03 -36.93 -16.53
C ALA A 86 -5.57 -35.48 -16.30
N GLN A 87 -4.29 -35.28 -16.01
CA GLN A 87 -3.69 -33.96 -15.85
C GLN A 87 -3.63 -33.20 -17.19
N GLU A 88 -3.29 -33.86 -18.30
CA GLU A 88 -3.33 -33.27 -19.64
C GLU A 88 -4.74 -32.84 -20.03
N ILE A 89 -5.75 -33.68 -19.79
CA ILE A 89 -7.16 -33.36 -20.05
C ILE A 89 -7.64 -32.23 -19.13
N PHE A 90 -7.28 -32.28 -17.84
CA PHE A 90 -7.59 -31.23 -16.88
C PHE A 90 -6.98 -29.89 -17.30
N LEU A 91 -5.72 -29.90 -17.76
CA LEU A 91 -5.05 -28.72 -18.29
C LEU A 91 -5.73 -28.26 -19.58
N ALA A 92 -6.08 -29.14 -20.52
CA ALA A 92 -6.77 -28.76 -21.76
C ALA A 92 -8.21 -28.25 -21.54
N GLN A 93 -8.89 -28.68 -20.48
CA GLN A 93 -10.23 -28.20 -20.11
C GLN A 93 -10.20 -26.92 -19.27
N ASN A 94 -9.07 -26.64 -18.61
CA ASN A 94 -8.84 -25.43 -17.81
C ASN A 94 -7.83 -24.47 -18.46
N THR A 95 -7.33 -24.77 -19.66
CA THR A 95 -6.69 -23.79 -20.52
C THR A 95 -7.77 -22.79 -20.85
N VAL A 96 -7.71 -21.70 -20.09
CA VAL A 96 -8.27 -20.39 -20.35
C VAL A 96 -8.37 -20.24 -21.88
N ASN A 97 -9.57 -19.93 -22.38
CA ASN A 97 -9.70 -19.24 -23.67
C ASN A 97 -8.51 -18.27 -23.71
N VAL A 98 -7.68 -18.32 -24.74
CA VAL A 98 -6.64 -17.29 -24.89
C VAL A 98 -7.40 -16.00 -25.17
N ASP A 99 -7.88 -15.38 -24.09
CA ASP A 99 -8.77 -14.25 -24.07
C ASP A 99 -8.05 -13.06 -24.70
N ASP A 100 -8.83 -12.09 -25.13
CA ASP A 100 -8.40 -10.83 -25.75
C ASP A 100 -7.46 -9.96 -24.85
N ASN A 101 -7.03 -10.47 -23.70
CA ASN A 101 -6.24 -9.83 -22.66
C ASN A 101 -4.76 -10.26 -22.67
N ILE A 102 -4.19 -10.44 -23.86
CA ILE A 102 -2.73 -10.65 -23.98
C ILE A 102 -2.03 -9.31 -23.67
N ALA A 103 -1.05 -9.33 -22.77
CA ALA A 103 -0.32 -8.12 -22.36
C ALA A 103 0.63 -7.58 -23.46
N ILE A 104 1.13 -8.43 -24.36
CA ILE A 104 2.16 -8.08 -25.36
C ILE A 104 1.70 -8.40 -26.79
N LYS A 105 2.17 -7.59 -27.75
CA LYS A 105 1.86 -7.79 -29.18
C LYS A 105 2.41 -9.13 -29.70
N LYS A 106 1.59 -9.84 -30.48
CA LYS A 106 1.81 -11.23 -30.95
C LYS A 106 2.98 -11.46 -31.91
N TYR A 107 3.66 -10.42 -32.40
CA TYR A 107 4.69 -10.52 -33.46
C TYR A 107 6.13 -10.53 -32.94
N PHE A 108 6.33 -10.81 -31.65
CA PHE A 108 7.65 -10.88 -31.05
C PHE A 108 8.32 -12.23 -31.32
N ILE A 109 9.59 -12.21 -31.75
CA ILE A 109 10.41 -13.41 -31.96
C ILE A 109 11.45 -13.46 -30.84
N PRO A 110 11.37 -14.41 -29.90
CA PRO A 110 12.36 -14.53 -28.86
C PRO A 110 13.69 -15.07 -29.41
N PHE A 111 14.77 -14.75 -28.71
CA PHE A 111 16.08 -15.36 -28.95
C PHE A 111 16.13 -16.72 -28.28
N VAL A 112 16.71 -17.69 -28.98
CA VAL A 112 16.89 -19.05 -28.47
C VAL A 112 18.38 -19.30 -28.28
N GLU A 113 18.76 -19.58 -27.04
CA GLU A 113 20.14 -19.90 -26.65
C GLU A 113 20.22 -21.34 -26.18
N ILE A 114 21.30 -22.03 -26.53
CA ILE A 114 21.61 -23.33 -25.92
C ILE A 114 22.10 -23.05 -24.49
N ALA A 115 21.36 -23.54 -23.51
CA ALA A 115 21.82 -23.57 -22.13
C ALA A 115 22.42 -24.96 -21.91
N ALA A 116 23.71 -25.08 -21.63
CA ALA A 116 24.33 -26.37 -21.35
C ALA A 116 24.94 -26.33 -19.95
N GLY A 117 24.06 -26.40 -18.95
CA GLY A 117 24.42 -26.20 -17.55
C GLY A 117 23.82 -27.28 -16.67
N LYS A 118 24.63 -27.81 -15.76
CA LYS A 118 24.20 -28.71 -14.69
C LYS A 118 24.55 -28.03 -13.38
N SER A 119 23.58 -27.90 -12.49
CA SER A 119 23.81 -27.22 -11.21
C SER A 119 22.96 -27.85 -10.12
N SER A 120 23.33 -27.61 -8.86
CA SER A 120 22.47 -27.92 -7.73
C SER A 120 22.52 -26.81 -6.69
N LEU A 121 21.39 -26.61 -6.01
CA LEU A 121 21.22 -25.57 -5.00
C LEU A 121 20.65 -26.20 -3.73
N LEU A 122 21.34 -25.96 -2.61
CA LEU A 122 20.85 -26.24 -1.27
C LEU A 122 20.62 -24.91 -0.55
N LYS A 123 19.39 -24.66 -0.14
CA LYS A 123 19.01 -23.42 0.54
C LYS A 123 18.08 -23.66 1.71
N ARG A 124 18.37 -23.08 2.87
CA ARG A 124 17.37 -22.89 3.93
C ARG A 124 16.51 -21.68 3.58
N THR A 125 15.21 -21.88 3.46
CA THR A 125 14.25 -20.78 3.25
C THR A 125 13.85 -20.17 4.58
N THR A 126 13.47 -18.90 4.53
CA THR A 126 13.04 -18.10 5.69
C THR A 126 11.54 -17.83 5.70
N THR A 127 10.91 -17.93 4.53
CA THR A 127 9.47 -17.71 4.32
C THR A 127 8.90 -18.76 3.36
N ASP A 128 7.59 -18.98 3.44
CA ASP A 128 6.87 -19.82 2.47
C ASP A 128 6.85 -19.22 1.07
N SER A 129 6.84 -17.88 0.96
CA SER A 129 6.98 -17.15 -0.31
C SER A 129 8.29 -17.47 -1.01
N GLU A 130 9.41 -17.46 -0.27
CA GLU A 130 10.71 -17.83 -0.80
C GLU A 130 10.73 -19.30 -1.27
N LEU A 131 10.17 -20.21 -0.47
CA LEU A 131 10.06 -21.62 -0.84
C LEU A 131 9.22 -21.82 -2.10
N PHE A 132 8.10 -21.12 -2.22
CA PHE A 132 7.24 -21.16 -3.39
C PHE A 132 8.02 -20.73 -4.64
N LEU A 133 8.66 -19.56 -4.61
CA LEU A 133 9.45 -19.03 -5.74
C LEU A 133 10.53 -20.02 -6.18
N LEU A 134 11.30 -20.56 -5.24
CA LEU A 134 12.32 -21.58 -5.53
C LEU A 134 11.71 -22.83 -6.15
N SER A 135 10.62 -23.36 -5.59
CA SER A 135 9.95 -24.57 -6.09
C SER A 135 9.48 -24.41 -7.54
N GLN A 136 8.93 -23.23 -7.85
CA GLN A 136 8.47 -22.88 -9.20
C GLN A 136 9.60 -22.41 -10.13
N GLY A 137 10.82 -22.29 -9.62
CA GLY A 137 11.98 -21.79 -10.36
C GLY A 137 11.83 -20.34 -10.79
N ILE A 138 11.11 -19.51 -10.02
CA ILE A 138 10.87 -18.11 -10.33
C ILE A 138 11.99 -17.28 -9.70
N SER A 139 12.58 -16.38 -10.48
CA SER A 139 13.59 -15.44 -10.02
C SER A 139 13.33 -14.07 -10.62
N LEU A 140 13.47 -13.02 -9.82
CA LEU A 140 13.41 -11.65 -10.29
C LEU A 140 14.69 -11.34 -11.07
N SER A 141 14.57 -10.58 -12.17
CA SER A 141 15.75 -10.14 -12.92
C SER A 141 16.64 -9.24 -12.07
N GLN A 142 17.96 -9.38 -12.21
CA GLN A 142 18.95 -8.58 -11.48
C GLN A 142 18.89 -7.07 -11.77
N GLU A 143 18.18 -6.65 -12.83
CA GLU A 143 17.96 -5.25 -13.19
C GLU A 143 16.98 -4.51 -12.27
N ILE A 144 16.36 -5.20 -11.32
CA ILE A 144 15.38 -4.62 -10.40
C ILE A 144 16.08 -4.11 -9.13
N THR A 145 15.90 -2.83 -8.81
CA THR A 145 16.43 -2.23 -7.57
C THR A 145 15.60 -2.63 -6.35
N LYS A 146 16.16 -2.51 -5.13
CA LYS A 146 15.42 -2.80 -3.88
C LYS A 146 14.12 -2.00 -3.75
N GLU A 147 14.08 -0.75 -4.19
CA GLU A 147 12.88 0.10 -4.20
C GLU A 147 11.79 -0.42 -5.14
N GLN A 148 12.18 -1.01 -6.28
CA GLN A 148 11.26 -1.63 -7.22
C GLN A 148 10.68 -2.96 -6.71
N ASN A 149 11.25 -3.56 -5.66
CA ASN A 149 10.66 -4.71 -4.96
C ASN A 149 9.50 -4.30 -4.02
N SER A 150 9.56 -3.13 -3.39
CA SER A 150 8.47 -2.64 -2.52
C SER A 150 7.17 -2.37 -3.28
N ILE A 151 7.30 -1.89 -4.53
CA ILE A 151 6.17 -1.74 -5.46
C ILE A 151 5.54 -3.11 -5.78
N GLN A 152 6.36 -4.16 -5.89
CA GLN A 152 5.88 -5.52 -6.21
C GLN A 152 5.12 -6.14 -5.05
N GLU A 153 5.60 -5.98 -3.82
CA GLU A 153 4.92 -6.45 -2.61
C GLU A 153 3.53 -5.84 -2.49
N ALA A 154 3.38 -4.56 -2.86
CA ALA A 154 2.10 -3.86 -2.86
C ALA A 154 1.09 -4.40 -3.90
N PHE A 155 1.53 -5.02 -5.00
CA PHE A 155 0.65 -5.57 -6.05
C PHE A 155 0.35 -7.06 -5.90
N VAL A 156 1.18 -7.81 -5.16
CA VAL A 156 1.17 -9.28 -5.14
C VAL A 156 0.69 -9.84 -3.80
N SER A 157 0.26 -8.99 -2.85
CA SER A 157 -0.32 -9.41 -1.56
C SER A 157 -1.47 -10.40 -1.78
N HIS A 158 -1.16 -11.69 -1.73
CA HIS A 158 -2.08 -12.80 -1.88
C HIS A 158 -2.00 -13.59 -0.58
N GLU A 159 -3.14 -14.05 -0.06
CA GLU A 159 -3.24 -14.84 1.19
C GLU A 159 -2.29 -16.06 1.26
N ILE A 160 -1.76 -16.55 0.13
CA ILE A 160 -0.77 -17.65 0.08
C ILE A 160 0.61 -17.19 0.60
N PHE A 161 0.88 -15.89 0.58
CA PHE A 161 2.15 -15.26 0.94
C PHE A 161 2.12 -14.58 2.32
N ASP A 162 1.09 -14.85 3.15
CA ASP A 162 1.13 -14.48 4.56
C ASP A 162 2.44 -15.00 5.16
N GLU A 163 3.25 -14.10 5.73
CA GLU A 163 4.62 -14.35 6.16
C GLU A 163 4.69 -15.29 7.38
N LEU A 164 4.27 -16.55 7.21
CA LEU A 164 4.63 -17.59 8.14
C LEU A 164 6.14 -17.81 8.00
N LYS A 165 6.87 -17.49 9.07
CA LYS A 165 8.28 -17.83 9.18
C LYS A 165 8.41 -19.34 9.20
N THR A 166 8.83 -19.90 8.07
CA THR A 166 9.13 -21.33 7.96
C THR A 166 10.61 -21.52 7.72
N SER A 167 11.19 -22.54 8.35
CA SER A 167 12.60 -22.90 8.21
C SER A 167 12.71 -24.21 7.43
N ASN A 168 12.32 -24.16 6.14
CA ASN A 168 12.39 -25.32 5.27
C ASN A 168 13.78 -25.47 4.65
N ILE A 169 14.22 -26.71 4.42
CA ILE A 169 15.42 -26.95 3.61
C ILE A 169 14.95 -27.33 2.21
N TYR A 170 15.31 -26.49 1.25
CA TYR A 170 15.08 -26.68 -0.17
C TYR A 170 16.35 -27.23 -0.82
N PHE A 171 16.20 -28.27 -1.64
CA PHE A 171 17.26 -28.80 -2.46
C PHE A 171 16.77 -29.03 -3.88
N GLU A 172 17.53 -28.55 -4.87
CA GLU A 172 17.25 -28.77 -6.28
C GLU A 172 18.48 -29.22 -7.07
N ILE A 173 18.21 -29.98 -8.14
CA ILE A 173 19.16 -30.33 -9.19
C ILE A 173 18.55 -29.89 -10.52
N LEU A 174 19.37 -29.23 -11.32
CA LEU A 174 18.96 -28.65 -12.59
C LEU A 174 19.86 -29.16 -13.70
N SER A 175 19.24 -29.48 -14.83
CA SER A 175 19.90 -29.76 -16.10
C SER A 175 19.29 -28.82 -17.13
N GLU A 176 19.93 -27.68 -17.33
CA GLU A 176 19.55 -26.66 -18.30
C GLU A 176 19.96 -27.12 -19.70
N GLN A 177 19.04 -26.97 -20.67
CA GLN A 177 19.20 -27.47 -22.04
C GLN A 177 18.99 -26.38 -23.10
N LEU A 178 18.03 -25.49 -22.83
CA LEU A 178 17.62 -24.44 -23.76
C LEU A 178 17.16 -23.24 -22.94
N SER A 179 17.40 -22.04 -23.44
CA SER A 179 16.73 -20.87 -22.91
C SER A 179 16.11 -20.02 -24.01
N ILE A 180 14.94 -19.47 -23.71
CA ILE A 180 14.20 -18.53 -24.54
C ILE A 180 14.32 -17.19 -23.85
N VAL A 181 14.97 -16.22 -24.50
CA VAL A 181 15.21 -14.87 -23.99
C VAL A 181 14.33 -13.88 -24.76
N PHE A 182 13.65 -13.02 -24.02
CA PHE A 182 12.82 -11.96 -24.52
C PHE A 182 13.58 -10.63 -24.36
N ASP A 183 13.97 -10.01 -25.47
CA ASP A 183 14.59 -8.68 -25.47
C ASP A 183 13.55 -7.61 -25.17
N PHE A 184 13.80 -6.86 -24.10
CA PHE A 184 12.97 -5.76 -23.64
C PHE A 184 12.79 -4.64 -24.65
N GLN A 185 13.79 -4.35 -25.47
CA GLN A 185 13.74 -3.20 -26.37
C GLN A 185 12.64 -3.35 -27.44
N ASP A 186 12.29 -4.60 -27.75
CA ASP A 186 11.32 -4.94 -28.77
C ASP A 186 9.94 -5.29 -28.20
N LEU A 187 9.82 -5.38 -26.86
CA LEU A 187 8.54 -5.63 -26.21
C LEU A 187 7.67 -4.37 -26.24
N LYS A 188 6.46 -4.51 -26.78
CA LYS A 188 5.44 -3.46 -26.72
C LYS A 188 4.17 -4.00 -26.11
N PRO A 189 3.56 -3.26 -25.16
CA PRO A 189 2.29 -3.66 -24.61
C PRO A 189 1.21 -3.68 -25.70
N THR A 190 0.18 -4.49 -25.51
CA THR A 190 -1.03 -4.39 -26.33
C THR A 190 -1.75 -3.08 -26.08
N GLU A 191 -2.56 -2.67 -27.06
CA GLU A 191 -3.40 -1.48 -26.93
C GLU A 191 -4.39 -1.62 -25.77
N ASN A 192 -4.91 -2.83 -25.54
CA ASN A 192 -5.79 -3.15 -24.42
C ASN A 192 -5.12 -2.88 -23.06
N LEU A 193 -3.91 -3.43 -22.85
CA LEU A 193 -3.15 -3.17 -21.62
C LEU A 193 -2.84 -1.67 -21.47
N HIS A 194 -2.40 -1.02 -22.55
CA HIS A 194 -2.06 0.40 -22.51
C HIS A 194 -3.27 1.27 -22.13
N LEU A 195 -4.44 1.03 -22.72
CA LEU A 195 -5.68 1.75 -22.40
C LEU A 195 -6.17 1.46 -20.97
N ALA A 196 -6.06 0.20 -20.52
CA ALA A 196 -6.43 -0.19 -19.17
C ALA A 196 -5.55 0.54 -18.12
N ILE A 197 -4.23 0.58 -18.34
CA ILE A 197 -3.30 1.33 -17.49
C ILE A 197 -3.61 2.83 -17.51
N GLN A 198 -3.82 3.44 -18.68
CA GLN A 198 -4.17 4.86 -18.77
C GLN A 198 -5.48 5.18 -18.02
N LYS A 199 -6.49 4.32 -18.14
CA LYS A 199 -7.75 4.48 -17.43
C LYS A 199 -7.58 4.35 -15.92
N ALA A 200 -6.75 3.39 -15.47
CA ALA A 200 -6.44 3.22 -14.05
C ALA A 200 -5.71 4.45 -13.50
N LEU A 201 -4.68 4.94 -14.20
CA LEU A 201 -3.91 6.11 -13.79
C LEU A 201 -4.76 7.39 -13.75
N LYS A 202 -5.73 7.57 -14.66
CA LYS A 202 -6.64 8.74 -14.64
C LYS A 202 -7.72 8.69 -13.55
N SER A 203 -7.86 7.58 -12.84
CA SER A 203 -8.81 7.48 -11.73
C SER A 203 -8.27 8.12 -10.46
N ASN A 204 -9.17 8.56 -9.58
CA ASN A 204 -8.84 9.04 -8.23
C ASN A 204 -8.44 7.90 -7.27
N THR A 205 -8.59 6.63 -7.68
CA THR A 205 -8.13 5.45 -6.93
C THR A 205 -7.14 4.63 -7.76
N PRO A 206 -5.99 5.22 -8.17
CA PRO A 206 -5.15 4.64 -9.21
C PRO A 206 -4.50 3.31 -8.77
N ILE A 207 -4.07 3.19 -7.51
CA ILE A 207 -3.43 1.97 -6.98
C ILE A 207 -4.39 0.78 -7.04
N LYS A 208 -5.63 0.97 -6.57
CA LYS A 208 -6.68 -0.04 -6.59
C LYS A 208 -7.01 -0.49 -8.01
N ASN A 209 -7.14 0.44 -8.95
CA ASN A 209 -7.44 0.10 -10.33
C ASN A 209 -6.26 -0.57 -11.04
N LEU A 210 -5.02 -0.16 -10.75
CA LEU A 210 -3.82 -0.84 -11.27
C LEU A 210 -3.73 -2.29 -10.76
N LYS A 211 -4.08 -2.55 -9.49
CA LYS A 211 -4.17 -3.91 -8.95
C LYS A 211 -5.12 -4.77 -9.79
N LEU A 212 -6.30 -4.26 -10.14
CA LEU A 212 -7.26 -4.96 -11.00
C LEU A 212 -6.70 -5.23 -12.40
N VAL A 213 -6.02 -4.26 -13.00
CA VAL A 213 -5.37 -4.43 -14.32
C VAL A 213 -4.30 -5.53 -14.26
N PHE A 214 -3.46 -5.55 -13.23
CA PHE A 214 -2.44 -6.60 -13.10
C PHE A 214 -3.01 -7.97 -12.71
N GLN A 215 -4.16 -8.03 -12.04
CA GLN A 215 -4.89 -9.29 -11.84
C GLN A 215 -5.42 -9.86 -13.16
N GLU A 216 -5.85 -8.99 -14.08
CA GLU A 216 -6.39 -9.38 -15.38
C GLU A 216 -5.29 -9.75 -16.40
N PHE A 217 -4.25 -8.94 -16.52
CA PHE A 217 -3.19 -9.11 -17.53
C PHE A 217 -1.97 -9.88 -17.01
N GLY A 218 -1.89 -10.14 -15.71
CA GLY A 218 -0.77 -10.75 -15.02
C GLY A 218 0.13 -9.72 -14.32
N HIS A 219 0.75 -10.15 -13.23
CA HIS A 219 1.63 -9.29 -12.42
C HIS A 219 3.06 -9.21 -12.96
N TYR A 220 3.48 -10.23 -13.70
CA TYR A 220 4.86 -10.41 -14.15
C TYR A 220 4.94 -10.78 -15.63
N PHE A 221 6.02 -10.32 -16.27
CA PHE A 221 6.42 -10.78 -17.59
C PHE A 221 7.70 -11.61 -17.53
N HIS A 222 7.76 -12.68 -18.34
CA HIS A 222 8.89 -13.58 -18.40
C HIS A 222 9.94 -13.06 -19.37
N THR A 223 11.13 -12.74 -18.86
CA THR A 223 12.25 -12.23 -19.67
C THR A 223 13.16 -13.34 -20.15
N LYS A 224 13.23 -14.43 -19.38
CA LYS A 224 13.97 -15.64 -19.75
C LYS A 224 13.22 -16.86 -19.24
N LEU A 225 12.99 -17.82 -20.13
CA LEU A 225 12.50 -19.15 -19.80
C LEU A 225 13.62 -20.14 -20.02
N ILE A 226 13.98 -20.89 -19.00
CA ILE A 226 15.00 -21.95 -19.10
C ILE A 226 14.27 -23.29 -19.09
N PHE A 227 14.52 -24.06 -20.13
CA PHE A 227 13.98 -25.39 -20.34
C PHE A 227 15.04 -26.44 -20.04
N GLY A 228 14.56 -27.57 -19.51
CA GLY A 228 15.37 -28.73 -19.22
C GLY A 228 14.69 -29.61 -18.20
N ASN A 229 15.48 -30.12 -17.24
CA ASN A 229 14.98 -31.04 -16.23
C ASN A 229 15.34 -30.55 -14.82
N LYS A 230 14.37 -30.69 -13.91
CA LYS A 230 14.50 -30.28 -12.51
C LYS A 230 14.08 -31.42 -11.60
N LEU A 231 14.90 -31.68 -10.60
CA LEU A 231 14.55 -32.46 -9.42
C LEU A 231 14.55 -31.55 -8.21
N GLN A 232 13.62 -31.76 -7.30
CA GLN A 232 13.56 -31.01 -6.06
C GLN A 232 13.19 -31.86 -4.86
N ARG A 233 13.57 -31.39 -3.67
CA ARG A 233 13.20 -31.96 -2.38
C ARG A 233 13.00 -30.84 -1.37
N ILE A 234 11.94 -30.95 -0.58
CA ILE A 234 11.63 -30.06 0.52
C ILE A 234 11.64 -30.90 1.80
N VAL A 235 12.39 -30.47 2.80
CA VAL A 235 12.40 -31.08 4.13
C VAL A 235 11.97 -30.05 5.16
N LEU A 236 10.90 -30.37 5.87
CA LEU A 236 10.44 -29.62 7.04
C LEU A 236 11.40 -29.95 8.19
N LYS A 237 12.14 -28.96 8.71
CA LYS A 237 12.89 -29.12 9.96
C LYS A 237 12.25 -28.28 11.05
N GLU A 238 11.56 -28.95 11.96
CA GLU A 238 11.23 -28.36 13.27
C GLU A 238 12.51 -28.36 14.12
N ASN A 239 12.89 -27.18 14.65
CA ASN A 239 13.93 -27.00 15.68
C ASN A 239 15.31 -27.62 15.39
N THR A 240 16.11 -26.98 14.55
CA THR A 240 17.58 -27.19 14.58
C THR A 240 18.33 -25.85 14.57
N GLU A 241 19.17 -25.68 15.59
CA GLU A 241 20.04 -24.55 15.83
C GLU A 241 20.99 -24.29 14.63
N SER A 242 21.06 -23.02 14.22
CA SER A 242 22.22 -22.33 13.66
C SER A 242 23.15 -23.07 12.69
N LEU A 243 22.62 -23.59 11.57
CA LEU A 243 23.47 -23.93 10.43
C LEU A 243 22.93 -23.21 9.18
N ASP A 244 23.70 -22.21 8.75
CA ASP A 244 23.45 -21.42 7.55
C ASP A 244 23.84 -22.24 6.32
N TYR A 245 22.84 -22.81 5.64
CA TYR A 245 23.02 -23.63 4.44
C TYR A 245 22.49 -22.86 3.23
N SER A 246 23.32 -21.98 2.66
CA SER A 246 23.20 -21.59 1.26
C SER A 246 24.46 -22.07 0.55
N LYS A 247 24.33 -23.12 -0.26
CA LYS A 247 25.42 -23.67 -1.06
C LYS A 247 24.94 -23.96 -2.47
N GLU A 248 25.65 -23.41 -3.44
CA GLU A 248 25.57 -23.78 -4.84
C GLU A 248 26.71 -24.75 -5.15
N PHE A 249 26.41 -25.80 -5.90
CA PHE A 249 27.41 -26.75 -6.36
C PHE A 249 27.41 -26.79 -7.88
N ASP A 250 28.59 -26.53 -8.45
CA ASP A 250 28.87 -26.66 -9.88
C ASP A 250 28.86 -28.13 -10.30
N ASP A 251 29.29 -29.03 -9.40
CA ASP A 251 29.19 -30.47 -9.58
C ASP A 251 27.99 -31.02 -8.79
N ILE A 252 26.99 -31.52 -9.52
CA ILE A 252 25.82 -32.20 -8.97
C ILE A 252 26.24 -33.36 -8.04
N PHE A 253 27.45 -33.92 -8.16
CA PHE A 253 27.87 -35.07 -7.36
C PHE A 253 28.46 -34.72 -5.99
N GLU A 254 28.60 -33.44 -5.64
CA GLU A 254 28.91 -33.04 -4.24
C GLU A 254 27.72 -33.28 -3.28
N ILE A 255 26.57 -33.69 -3.79
CA ILE A 255 25.37 -34.08 -3.02
C ILE A 255 25.65 -35.16 -1.97
N GLU A 256 26.60 -36.07 -2.20
CA GLU A 256 26.97 -37.10 -1.23
C GLU A 256 27.49 -36.50 0.09
N LEU A 257 27.92 -35.23 0.09
CA LEU A 257 28.39 -34.48 1.26
C LEU A 257 27.23 -33.78 2.02
N VAL A 258 26.01 -33.79 1.48
CA VAL A 258 24.87 -33.03 1.99
C VAL A 258 24.05 -33.92 2.96
N GLN A 259 24.48 -33.90 4.22
CA GLN A 259 23.97 -34.69 5.37
C GLN A 259 22.73 -34.15 6.14
N PRO A 260 21.75 -33.39 5.59
CA PRO A 260 20.45 -33.21 6.24
C PRO A 260 19.32 -34.05 5.63
N PHE A 261 19.53 -34.75 4.51
CA PHE A 261 18.49 -35.52 3.83
C PHE A 261 18.63 -37.02 4.14
N ASP A 262 17.78 -37.54 5.02
CA ASP A 262 17.56 -38.98 5.20
C ASP A 262 16.69 -39.58 4.05
N SER A 263 16.60 -38.88 2.91
CA SER A 263 15.63 -39.19 1.86
C SER A 263 16.26 -39.94 0.69
N SER A 264 15.83 -41.18 0.48
CA SER A 264 16.24 -42.05 -0.61
C SER A 264 15.92 -41.53 -2.02
N TYR A 265 15.12 -40.47 -2.17
CA TYR A 265 14.62 -39.98 -3.46
C TYR A 265 14.43 -38.45 -3.53
N MET A 266 14.46 -37.92 -4.75
CA MET A 266 14.04 -36.58 -5.14
C MET A 266 12.76 -36.62 -5.99
N ILE A 267 12.09 -35.49 -6.18
CA ILE A 267 10.82 -35.41 -6.93
C ILE A 267 11.05 -34.64 -8.23
N GLY A 268 10.70 -35.22 -9.37
CA GLY A 268 10.68 -34.54 -10.68
C GLY A 268 9.54 -33.54 -10.81
N MET A 269 9.59 -32.68 -11.82
CA MET A 269 8.51 -31.73 -12.14
C MET A 269 7.18 -32.42 -12.49
N ASP A 270 7.25 -33.66 -12.95
CA ASP A 270 6.13 -34.56 -13.20
C ASP A 270 5.60 -35.27 -11.93
N GLY A 271 6.21 -34.99 -10.77
CA GLY A 271 5.89 -35.61 -9.49
C GLY A 271 6.50 -36.98 -9.28
N TYR A 272 7.30 -37.51 -10.22
CA TYR A 272 7.87 -38.85 -10.08
C TYR A 272 9.06 -38.85 -9.12
N PRO A 273 9.09 -39.80 -8.16
CA PRO A 273 10.23 -39.95 -7.28
C PRO A 273 11.39 -40.63 -8.01
N ILE A 274 12.59 -40.07 -7.86
CA ILE A 274 13.84 -40.58 -8.42
C ILE A 274 14.80 -40.87 -7.29
N GLU A 275 15.20 -42.11 -7.16
CA GLU A 275 16.17 -42.49 -6.13
C GLU A 275 17.51 -41.78 -6.34
N LEU A 276 18.17 -41.39 -5.25
CA LEU A 276 19.48 -40.73 -5.30
C LEU A 276 20.49 -41.52 -6.13
N SER A 277 20.49 -42.85 -5.98
CA SER A 277 21.36 -43.77 -6.73
C SER A 277 21.13 -43.77 -8.25
N GLN A 278 19.95 -43.33 -8.71
CA GLN A 278 19.56 -43.34 -10.13
C GLN A 278 19.66 -41.95 -10.78
N ILE A 279 19.94 -40.88 -10.02
CA ILE A 279 19.99 -39.50 -10.54
C ILE A 279 20.95 -39.39 -11.74
N ARG A 280 22.12 -40.04 -11.67
CA ARG A 280 23.09 -40.03 -12.77
C ARG A 280 22.51 -40.62 -14.06
N LYS A 281 21.89 -41.79 -13.96
CA LYS A 281 21.25 -42.45 -15.12
C LYS A 281 20.10 -41.62 -15.64
N TRP A 282 19.30 -41.05 -14.74
CA TRP A 282 18.20 -40.19 -15.11
C TRP A 282 18.68 -38.96 -15.88
N LEU A 283 19.71 -38.25 -15.39
CA LEU A 283 20.31 -37.09 -16.07
C LEU A 283 20.79 -37.44 -17.49
N ASP A 284 21.47 -38.58 -17.65
CA ASP A 284 21.97 -39.04 -18.96
C ASP A 284 20.82 -39.33 -19.95
N ILE A 285 19.69 -39.86 -19.44
CA ILE A 285 18.50 -40.17 -20.24
C ILE A 285 17.77 -38.89 -20.66
N VAL A 286 17.50 -37.98 -19.72
CA VAL A 286 16.62 -36.82 -19.96
C VAL A 286 17.30 -35.70 -20.72
N SER A 287 18.62 -35.53 -20.56
CA SER A 287 19.37 -34.47 -21.25
C SER A 287 19.26 -34.56 -22.77
N ASN A 288 19.03 -35.75 -23.33
CA ASN A 288 18.94 -35.98 -24.77
C ASN A 288 17.51 -36.10 -25.30
N ARG A 289 16.48 -35.92 -24.46
CA ARG A 289 15.07 -36.11 -24.84
C ARG A 289 14.29 -34.80 -24.70
N ILE A 290 14.15 -34.08 -25.80
CA ILE A 290 13.42 -32.80 -25.86
C ILE A 290 11.99 -32.95 -25.33
N SER A 291 11.33 -34.09 -25.54
CA SER A 291 9.98 -34.37 -25.03
C SER A 291 9.88 -34.42 -23.51
N GLU A 292 11.00 -34.56 -22.80
CA GLU A 292 11.08 -34.57 -21.34
C GLU A 292 11.42 -33.18 -20.78
N TRP A 293 11.67 -32.18 -21.65
CA TRP A 293 12.04 -30.85 -21.20
C TRP A 293 10.80 -30.08 -20.72
N SER A 294 10.95 -29.41 -19.58
CA SER A 294 9.95 -28.56 -18.96
C SER A 294 10.56 -27.20 -18.62
N ILE A 295 9.73 -26.20 -18.30
CA ILE A 295 10.23 -24.91 -17.80
C ILE A 295 10.70 -25.10 -16.36
N ILE A 296 12.02 -25.07 -16.16
CA ILE A 296 12.68 -25.31 -14.87
C ILE A 296 13.05 -24.02 -14.14
N LYS A 297 13.29 -22.94 -14.89
CA LYS A 297 13.48 -21.59 -14.35
C LYS A 297 12.79 -20.54 -15.21
N ARG A 298 12.36 -19.47 -14.55
CA ARG A 298 11.67 -18.30 -15.06
C ARG A 298 12.35 -17.07 -14.47
N ILE A 299 12.97 -16.26 -15.32
CA ILE A 299 13.38 -14.92 -14.93
C ILE A 299 12.24 -13.99 -15.30
N VAL A 300 11.78 -13.22 -14.32
CA VAL A 300 10.61 -12.35 -14.48
C VAL A 300 10.92 -10.91 -14.09
N VAL A 301 10.12 -10.01 -14.66
CA VAL A 301 10.02 -8.61 -14.24
C VAL A 301 8.57 -8.24 -13.95
N PRO A 302 8.32 -7.21 -13.15
CA PRO A 302 6.98 -6.65 -13.01
C PRO A 302 6.41 -6.25 -14.37
N LEU A 303 5.13 -6.53 -14.60
CA LEU A 303 4.52 -6.28 -15.90
C LEU A 303 4.64 -4.80 -16.30
N TYR A 304 4.54 -3.86 -15.36
CA TYR A 304 4.63 -2.43 -15.67
C TYR A 304 5.96 -2.03 -16.32
N LYS A 305 7.05 -2.81 -16.17
CA LYS A 305 8.35 -2.54 -16.79
C LYS A 305 8.37 -2.67 -18.30
N ILE A 306 7.35 -3.27 -18.91
CA ILE A 306 7.22 -3.33 -20.38
C ILE A 306 6.56 -2.07 -20.96
N LEU A 307 6.03 -1.18 -20.11
CA LEU A 307 5.33 0.03 -20.54
C LEU A 307 6.31 1.12 -20.99
N ASP A 308 5.80 2.18 -21.60
CA ASP A 308 6.63 3.34 -21.93
C ASP A 308 7.20 4.01 -20.65
N ILE A 309 8.39 4.59 -20.75
CA ILE A 309 9.12 5.18 -19.60
C ILE A 309 8.27 6.19 -18.82
N SER A 310 7.40 6.95 -19.49
CA SER A 310 6.50 7.90 -18.83
C SER A 310 5.48 7.19 -17.93
N GLN A 311 4.84 6.12 -18.42
CA GLN A 311 3.88 5.34 -17.65
C GLN A 311 4.55 4.59 -16.50
N GLN A 312 5.78 4.11 -16.71
CA GLN A 312 6.56 3.50 -15.63
C GLN A 312 6.79 4.49 -14.49
N ARG A 313 7.24 5.72 -14.80
CA ARG A 313 7.46 6.76 -13.80
C ARG A 313 6.18 7.17 -13.09
N GLU A 314 5.07 7.30 -13.81
CA GLU A 314 3.77 7.59 -13.19
C GLU A 314 3.39 6.51 -12.19
N ILE A 315 3.52 5.23 -12.55
CA ILE A 315 3.24 4.11 -11.64
C ILE A 315 4.20 4.14 -10.45
N GLU A 316 5.51 4.31 -10.68
CA GLU A 316 6.52 4.35 -9.62
C GLU A 316 6.27 5.48 -8.61
N ASN A 317 5.85 6.65 -9.09
CA ASN A 317 5.53 7.80 -8.24
C ASN A 317 4.34 7.56 -7.30
N LEU A 318 3.40 6.66 -7.66
CA LEU A 318 2.26 6.33 -6.78
C LEU A 318 2.67 5.55 -5.52
N PHE A 319 3.86 4.94 -5.52
CA PHE A 319 4.36 4.11 -4.42
C PHE A 319 5.50 4.77 -3.65
N ILE A 320 5.78 6.04 -3.91
CA ILE A 320 6.66 6.82 -3.05
C ILE A 320 5.95 6.95 -1.70
N ASN A 321 6.58 6.48 -0.63
CA ASN A 321 6.07 6.61 0.73
C ASN A 321 6.32 8.04 1.25
N ASP A 322 5.77 9.02 0.54
CA ASP A 322 5.77 10.43 0.87
C ASP A 322 4.32 10.93 0.97
N ASN A 323 4.16 12.10 1.56
CA ASN A 323 2.86 12.76 1.67
C ASN A 323 2.64 13.68 0.49
N PHE A 324 1.40 13.73 0.01
CA PHE A 324 0.98 14.58 -1.09
C PHE A 324 -0.34 15.26 -0.75
N VAL A 325 -0.66 16.33 -1.47
CA VAL A 325 -2.04 16.80 -1.55
C VAL A 325 -2.84 15.73 -2.30
N LEU A 326 -3.80 15.10 -1.62
CA LEU A 326 -4.58 13.99 -2.18
C LEU A 326 -5.87 14.48 -2.85
N MET A 327 -6.48 15.51 -2.27
CA MET A 327 -7.66 16.18 -2.81
C MET A 327 -7.71 17.64 -2.35
N PHE A 328 -8.46 18.44 -3.08
CA PHE A 328 -8.70 19.84 -2.78
C PHE A 328 -10.09 20.24 -3.27
N GLU A 329 -10.90 20.84 -2.41
CA GLU A 329 -12.28 21.19 -2.71
C GLU A 329 -12.71 22.52 -2.10
N THR A 330 -13.88 23.00 -2.54
CA THR A 330 -14.55 24.19 -2.00
C THR A 330 -15.98 23.84 -1.63
N THR A 331 -16.32 24.03 -0.37
CA THR A 331 -17.65 23.78 0.19
C THR A 331 -18.32 25.11 0.53
N GLN A 332 -19.52 25.33 0.00
CA GLN A 332 -20.29 26.56 0.26
C GLN A 332 -21.09 26.45 1.55
N PHE A 333 -21.12 27.53 2.32
CA PHE A 333 -21.88 27.65 3.56
C PHE A 333 -22.91 28.79 3.49
N LEU A 334 -23.94 28.67 4.33
CA LEU A 334 -24.90 29.74 4.58
C LEU A 334 -24.53 30.46 5.89
N ASP A 335 -24.66 31.78 5.85
CA ASP A 335 -24.22 32.81 6.80
C ASP A 335 -24.59 32.52 8.28
N TYR A 336 -23.60 32.13 9.09
CA TYR A 336 -23.65 32.13 10.55
C TYR A 336 -22.27 32.53 11.10
N SER A 337 -22.27 33.38 12.14
CA SER A 337 -21.07 33.81 12.88
C SER A 337 -20.29 32.63 13.46
N SER A 338 -20.98 31.55 13.79
CA SER A 338 -20.39 30.26 14.09
C SER A 338 -21.21 29.15 13.47
N GLY A 339 -20.55 28.06 13.09
CA GLY A 339 -21.24 26.98 12.41
C GLY A 339 -20.54 25.66 12.52
N TYR A 340 -21.29 24.61 12.20
CA TYR A 340 -20.82 23.24 12.14
C TYR A 340 -21.40 22.57 10.91
N GLN A 341 -20.54 21.92 10.13
CA GLN A 341 -20.96 21.16 8.96
C GLN A 341 -20.20 19.84 8.86
N ARG A 342 -20.93 18.76 8.54
CA ARG A 342 -20.33 17.50 8.12
C ARG A 342 -20.06 17.56 6.62
N ILE A 343 -18.83 17.21 6.23
CA ILE A 343 -18.41 17.02 4.84
C ILE A 343 -18.19 15.52 4.66
N GLU A 344 -18.88 14.94 3.68
CA GLU A 344 -18.81 13.51 3.35
C GLU A 344 -18.10 13.34 2.01
N TYR A 345 -17.27 12.31 1.89
CA TYR A 345 -16.62 11.97 0.64
C TYR A 345 -17.57 11.18 -0.27
N ASP A 346 -17.46 11.36 -1.58
CA ASP A 346 -18.21 10.59 -2.58
C ASP A 346 -17.93 9.08 -2.49
N SER A 347 -16.74 8.71 -2.02
CA SER A 347 -16.32 7.33 -1.81
C SER A 347 -15.52 7.18 -0.52
N GLN A 348 -15.73 6.06 0.16
CA GLN A 348 -14.98 5.70 1.36
C GLN A 348 -13.47 5.56 1.03
N LEU A 349 -12.64 6.17 1.88
CA LEU A 349 -11.18 6.05 1.86
C LEU A 349 -10.74 4.72 2.51
N GLU A 350 -9.50 4.30 2.28
CA GLU A 350 -8.97 3.07 2.89
C GLU A 350 -8.49 3.29 4.34
N SER A 351 -8.19 4.54 4.71
CA SER A 351 -7.71 4.95 6.05
C SER A 351 -8.15 6.38 6.39
N ASP A 352 -8.24 6.69 7.68
CA ASP A 352 -8.51 8.03 8.23
C ASP A 352 -7.24 8.77 8.66
N ASN A 353 -6.06 8.20 8.41
CA ASN A 353 -4.75 8.77 8.75
C ASN A 353 -4.33 9.91 7.79
N TYR A 354 -5.16 10.94 7.71
CA TYR A 354 -4.93 12.12 6.90
C TYR A 354 -4.99 13.41 7.73
N GLN A 355 -4.40 14.47 7.16
CA GLN A 355 -4.46 15.82 7.69
C GLN A 355 -5.34 16.70 6.80
N LEU A 356 -6.01 17.66 7.42
CA LEU A 356 -6.88 18.62 6.76
C LEU A 356 -6.39 20.03 7.05
N PHE A 357 -6.36 20.85 6.03
CA PHE A 357 -6.08 22.27 6.14
C PHE A 357 -7.11 23.03 5.32
N GLY A 358 -7.47 24.24 5.74
CA GLY A 358 -8.40 25.04 4.99
C GLY A 358 -8.74 26.35 5.66
N ASN A 359 -9.25 27.28 4.86
CA ASN A 359 -9.64 28.61 5.27
C ASN A 359 -11.06 28.93 4.77
N VAL A 360 -11.74 29.83 5.48
CA VAL A 360 -12.99 30.43 5.01
C VAL A 360 -12.66 31.64 4.15
N LEU A 361 -13.32 31.69 2.99
CA LEU A 361 -13.15 32.73 1.99
C LEU A 361 -14.44 33.52 1.78
N THR A 362 -14.27 34.79 1.39
CA THR A 362 -15.36 35.62 0.88
C THR A 362 -15.83 35.10 -0.49
N ARG A 363 -16.98 35.58 -0.96
CA ARG A 363 -17.47 35.31 -2.33
C ARG A 363 -16.46 35.69 -3.42
N HIS A 364 -15.54 36.62 -3.12
CA HIS A 364 -14.51 37.08 -4.05
C HIS A 364 -13.22 36.25 -3.95
N GLY A 365 -13.17 35.23 -3.08
CA GLY A 365 -12.02 34.34 -2.89
C GLY A 365 -10.98 34.88 -1.92
N GLU A 366 -11.29 35.95 -1.19
CA GLU A 366 -10.38 36.58 -0.24
C GLU A 366 -10.44 35.86 1.11
N LYS A 367 -9.30 35.67 1.78
CA LYS A 367 -9.23 35.11 3.13
C LYS A 367 -9.93 36.03 4.14
N ILE A 368 -10.61 35.44 5.11
CA ILE A 368 -11.16 36.17 6.26
C ILE A 368 -10.23 35.94 7.46
N GLU A 369 -9.53 36.98 7.90
CA GLU A 369 -8.46 36.86 8.91
C GLU A 369 -8.95 36.46 10.31
N ASN A 370 -10.16 36.87 10.69
CA ASN A 370 -10.72 36.65 12.03
C ASN A 370 -11.71 35.46 12.09
N VAL A 371 -11.64 34.55 11.11
CA VAL A 371 -12.44 33.31 11.12
C VAL A 371 -11.54 32.12 11.40
N HIS A 372 -11.72 31.53 12.58
CA HIS A 372 -11.00 30.32 12.96
C HIS A 372 -11.73 29.08 12.44
N VAL A 373 -10.99 28.15 11.85
CA VAL A 373 -11.51 26.89 11.30
C VAL A 373 -10.91 25.72 12.07
N LYS A 374 -11.77 24.83 12.55
CA LYS A 374 -11.37 23.60 13.22
C LYS A 374 -11.95 22.39 12.51
N PHE A 375 -11.08 21.45 12.17
CA PHE A 375 -11.45 20.15 11.61
C PHE A 375 -11.58 19.13 12.74
N ASN A 376 -12.72 18.44 12.80
CA ASN A 376 -13.08 17.51 13.86
C ASN A 376 -13.61 16.20 13.26
N MET A 377 -13.68 15.15 14.08
CA MET A 377 -14.33 13.87 13.73
C MET A 377 -13.89 13.31 12.36
N LYS A 378 -12.59 13.31 12.09
CA LYS A 378 -12.02 12.72 10.87
C LYS A 378 -12.30 11.22 10.86
N THR A 379 -12.84 10.73 9.75
CA THR A 379 -13.05 9.30 9.48
C THR A 379 -12.81 9.01 8.00
N GLU A 380 -12.81 7.73 7.62
CA GLU A 380 -12.71 7.29 6.24
C GLU A 380 -13.91 7.68 5.35
N PHE A 381 -14.98 8.21 5.94
CA PHE A 381 -16.18 8.68 5.23
C PHE A 381 -16.25 10.20 5.08
N GLY A 382 -15.41 10.94 5.80
CA GLY A 382 -15.48 12.39 5.82
C GLY A 382 -15.00 12.99 7.14
N PHE A 383 -15.25 14.27 7.29
CA PHE A 383 -14.87 15.03 8.48
C PHE A 383 -15.93 16.08 8.80
N SER A 384 -15.85 16.61 10.00
CA SER A 384 -16.67 17.74 10.41
C SER A 384 -15.83 18.99 10.47
N VAL A 385 -16.39 20.12 10.07
CA VAL A 385 -15.76 21.43 10.21
C VAL A 385 -16.61 22.29 11.13
N SER A 386 -15.96 22.98 12.05
CA SER A 386 -16.56 24.05 12.83
C SER A 386 -15.79 25.33 12.60
N TRP A 387 -16.49 26.45 12.46
CA TRP A 387 -15.86 27.76 12.33
C TRP A 387 -16.50 28.75 13.30
N HIS A 388 -15.71 29.75 13.68
CA HIS A 388 -16.14 30.87 14.51
C HIS A 388 -15.53 32.16 13.98
N ASP A 389 -16.38 33.15 13.78
CA ASP A 389 -16.06 34.49 13.34
C ASP A 389 -15.99 35.40 14.56
N PHE A 390 -14.80 35.90 14.87
CA PHE A 390 -14.56 36.74 16.05
C PHE A 390 -14.78 38.24 15.77
N ARG A 391 -15.27 38.61 14.58
CA ARG A 391 -15.53 40.03 14.27
C ARG A 391 -16.68 40.59 15.12
N GLN A 392 -16.41 41.65 15.87
CA GLN A 392 -17.38 42.32 16.75
C GLN A 392 -18.48 43.14 16.02
N ASP A 393 -18.44 43.25 14.68
CA ASP A 393 -19.43 43.99 13.87
C ASP A 393 -20.83 43.34 13.76
N HIS A 394 -21.20 42.48 14.72
CA HIS A 394 -22.47 41.75 14.72
C HIS A 394 -23.71 42.67 14.68
N VAL A 395 -23.59 43.94 15.06
CA VAL A 395 -24.73 44.86 15.17
C VAL A 395 -25.03 45.63 13.86
N GLN A 396 -24.13 45.64 12.86
CA GLN A 396 -24.42 46.27 11.55
C GLN A 396 -24.48 45.30 10.35
N ALA A 397 -23.96 44.07 10.48
CA ALA A 397 -24.04 43.06 9.42
C ALA A 397 -25.45 42.45 9.20
N GLU A 398 -26.36 42.56 10.17
CA GLU A 398 -27.70 41.95 10.09
C GLU A 398 -28.66 42.58 9.07
N ARG A 399 -28.31 43.70 8.42
CA ARG A 399 -29.27 44.44 7.57
C ARG A 399 -29.00 44.44 6.07
N SER A 400 -27.93 43.80 5.58
CA SER A 400 -27.62 43.84 4.13
C SER A 400 -27.06 42.52 3.58
N ALA A 401 -28.00 41.67 3.14
CA ALA A 401 -27.81 40.50 2.25
C ALA A 401 -26.89 39.37 2.76
N ARG A 402 -27.50 38.18 2.98
CA ARG A 402 -26.84 36.88 3.16
C ARG A 402 -25.60 36.77 2.25
N ARG A 403 -24.40 36.77 2.83
CA ARG A 403 -23.17 36.63 2.03
C ARG A 403 -22.79 35.14 2.02
N PRO A 404 -22.68 34.49 0.85
CA PRO A 404 -22.19 33.13 0.80
C PRO A 404 -20.69 33.12 1.13
N TYR A 405 -20.32 32.46 2.22
CA TYR A 405 -18.94 32.08 2.50
C TYR A 405 -18.66 30.71 1.89
N SER A 406 -17.38 30.44 1.64
CA SER A 406 -16.94 29.12 1.23
C SER A 406 -15.74 28.68 2.04
N LEU A 407 -15.79 27.46 2.59
CA LEU A 407 -14.59 26.79 3.05
C LEU A 407 -13.87 26.22 1.85
N ARG A 408 -12.58 26.50 1.79
CA ARG A 408 -11.69 25.82 0.87
C ARG A 408 -10.73 24.99 1.68
N TRP A 409 -10.64 23.71 1.35
CA TRP A 409 -9.90 22.75 2.15
C TRP A 409 -9.12 21.78 1.28
N MET A 410 -8.05 21.23 1.85
CA MET A 410 -7.21 20.22 1.23
C MET A 410 -7.02 19.04 2.19
N LEU A 411 -6.92 17.85 1.62
CA LEU A 411 -6.57 16.63 2.31
C LEU A 411 -5.15 16.24 1.95
N ILE A 412 -4.33 15.98 2.97
CA ILE A 412 -2.93 15.60 2.83
C ILE A 412 -2.73 14.24 3.48
N GLY A 413 -2.02 13.35 2.80
CA GLY A 413 -1.67 12.04 3.34
C GLY A 413 -0.82 11.22 2.38
N CYS A 414 -0.54 9.98 2.78
CA CYS A 414 0.16 9.02 1.93
C CYS A 414 -0.83 8.32 0.99
N PRO A 415 -0.68 8.45 -0.35
CA PRO A 415 -1.60 7.86 -1.32
C PRO A 415 -1.83 6.35 -1.15
N SER A 416 -0.77 5.61 -0.81
CA SER A 416 -0.84 4.15 -0.64
C SER A 416 -1.58 3.71 0.63
N GLU A 417 -1.69 4.60 1.62
CA GLU A 417 -2.43 4.33 2.86
C GLU A 417 -3.89 4.79 2.76
N ILE A 418 -4.12 5.97 2.19
CA ILE A 418 -5.46 6.55 2.06
C ILE A 418 -6.25 5.90 0.92
N GLY A 419 -5.58 5.36 -0.09
CA GLY A 419 -6.20 4.72 -1.25
C GLY A 419 -6.81 5.70 -2.26
N TYR A 420 -6.60 7.00 -2.07
CA TYR A 420 -7.08 8.07 -2.94
C TYR A 420 -5.93 8.98 -3.40
N PHE A 421 -5.92 9.35 -4.68
CA PHE A 421 -4.92 10.28 -5.23
C PHE A 421 -5.42 10.95 -6.52
N ASP A 422 -5.91 12.18 -6.43
CA ASP A 422 -6.39 12.94 -7.59
C ASP A 422 -5.26 13.13 -8.62
N SER A 423 -5.59 12.95 -9.91
CA SER A 423 -4.65 13.20 -11.01
C SER A 423 -4.09 14.62 -11.08
N ASN A 424 -4.82 15.62 -10.55
CA ASN A 424 -4.44 17.03 -10.62
C ASN A 424 -3.52 17.48 -9.49
N THR A 425 -3.27 16.65 -8.47
CA THR A 425 -2.50 17.02 -7.28
C THR A 425 -1.24 16.17 -7.07
N ARG A 426 -0.94 15.23 -7.98
CA ARG A 426 0.13 14.23 -7.81
C ARG A 426 1.54 14.76 -7.84
N ASP A 427 1.71 15.96 -8.38
CA ASP A 427 2.98 16.67 -8.47
C ASP A 427 3.22 17.63 -7.30
N ILE A 428 2.35 17.62 -6.29
CA ILE A 428 2.40 18.49 -5.11
C ILE A 428 2.83 17.68 -3.87
N PRO A 429 4.15 17.46 -3.67
CA PRO A 429 4.65 16.80 -2.49
C PRO A 429 4.52 17.71 -1.25
N VAL A 430 4.25 17.09 -0.12
CA VAL A 430 4.11 17.76 1.18
C VAL A 430 5.11 17.18 2.16
N ASN A 431 5.84 18.06 2.84
CA ASN A 431 6.66 17.68 3.97
C ASN A 431 5.85 17.85 5.26
N LEU A 432 5.55 16.75 5.93
CA LEU A 432 4.82 16.75 7.20
C LEU A 432 5.81 16.70 8.38
N GLY A 433 5.46 17.38 9.46
CA GLY A 433 6.14 17.22 10.74
C GLY A 433 5.24 17.52 11.92
N VAL A 434 5.64 17.05 13.10
CA VAL A 434 4.92 17.21 14.35
C VAL A 434 5.92 17.55 15.45
N LYS A 435 5.53 18.46 16.35
CA LYS A 435 6.29 18.85 17.53
C LYS A 435 5.33 19.05 18.68
N GLU A 436 5.53 18.28 19.75
CA GLU A 436 4.84 18.47 21.02
C GLU A 436 5.66 19.42 21.90
N LEU A 437 4.97 20.34 22.56
CA LEU A 437 5.57 21.36 23.41
C LEU A 437 4.70 21.57 24.65
N ASN A 438 5.34 21.84 25.78
CA ASN A 438 4.67 22.44 26.92
C ASN A 438 4.63 23.94 26.66
N PHE A 439 3.43 24.50 26.55
CA PHE A 439 3.18 25.91 26.37
C PHE A 439 2.88 26.54 27.73
N ILE A 440 3.67 27.55 28.07
CA ILE A 440 3.48 28.41 29.24
C ILE A 440 2.81 29.69 28.76
N TYR A 441 1.92 30.29 29.56
CA TYR A 441 1.02 31.38 29.18
C TYR A 441 1.67 32.69 28.68
N ASP A 442 3.00 32.74 28.56
CA ASP A 442 3.73 33.89 28.05
C ASP A 442 4.04 33.76 26.56
N SER A 443 4.11 34.89 25.86
CA SER A 443 4.35 34.97 24.42
C SER A 443 5.69 34.35 23.99
N GLU A 444 5.73 33.03 23.84
CA GLU A 444 6.93 32.29 23.50
C GLU A 444 7.21 32.33 22.00
N SER A 445 8.47 32.65 21.66
CA SER A 445 9.01 32.40 20.33
C SER A 445 9.43 30.93 20.22
N ILE A 446 8.70 30.17 19.41
CA ILE A 446 8.94 28.75 19.18
C ILE A 446 9.73 28.58 17.90
N LYS A 447 10.87 27.89 18.00
CA LYS A 447 11.66 27.48 16.85
C LYS A 447 11.32 26.05 16.43
N ILE A 448 10.92 25.88 15.17
CA ILE A 448 10.68 24.58 14.54
C ILE A 448 11.78 24.33 13.51
N ASP A 449 12.30 23.09 13.51
CA ASP A 449 13.14 22.56 12.45
C ASP A 449 12.26 21.67 11.57
N VAL A 450 12.15 22.03 10.31
CA VAL A 450 11.27 21.38 9.35
C VAL A 450 12.00 20.32 8.52
N GLY A 451 13.30 20.14 8.74
CA GLY A 451 14.10 19.05 8.17
C GLY A 451 14.33 19.12 6.66
N LYS A 452 13.88 20.18 5.98
CA LYS A 452 14.09 20.44 4.54
C LYS A 452 14.36 21.90 4.29
N SER A 453 15.13 22.19 3.23
CA SER A 453 15.39 23.56 2.83
C SER A 453 14.10 24.30 2.48
N LEU A 454 14.02 25.53 2.99
CA LEU A 454 12.91 26.45 2.75
C LEU A 454 13.32 27.47 1.69
N PHE A 455 12.36 27.85 0.86
CA PHE A 455 12.46 28.84 -0.19
C PHE A 455 11.26 29.79 -0.08
N GLN A 456 11.40 30.99 -0.66
CA GLN A 456 10.38 32.04 -0.56
C GLN A 456 8.99 31.65 -1.12
N LYS A 457 8.91 30.61 -1.95
CA LYS A 457 7.65 30.09 -2.52
C LYS A 457 7.05 28.91 -1.73
N ASN A 458 7.65 28.49 -0.62
CA ASN A 458 7.09 27.44 0.22
C ASN A 458 5.86 27.94 0.98
N ILE A 459 4.83 27.11 1.07
CA ILE A 459 3.67 27.36 1.91
C ILE A 459 3.82 26.55 3.19
N VAL A 460 3.64 27.19 4.33
CA VAL A 460 3.65 26.56 5.65
C VAL A 460 2.24 26.60 6.19
N MET A 461 1.69 25.45 6.52
CA MET A 461 0.38 25.34 7.17
C MET A 461 0.57 24.74 8.55
N LEU A 462 -0.15 25.28 9.52
CA LEU A 462 -0.05 24.90 10.93
C LEU A 462 -1.40 24.40 11.42
N ASP A 463 -1.38 23.30 12.16
CA ASP A 463 -2.50 22.74 12.90
C ASP A 463 -2.06 22.62 14.36
N ILE A 464 -2.73 23.32 15.26
CA ILE A 464 -2.41 23.35 16.69
C ILE A 464 -3.51 22.60 17.43
N GLU A 465 -3.16 21.42 17.92
CA GLU A 465 -4.04 20.64 18.79
C GLU A 465 -3.73 20.94 20.26
N TYR A 466 -4.78 21.19 21.03
CA TYR A 466 -4.73 21.46 22.46
C TYR A 466 -5.91 20.79 23.17
N ALA A 467 -5.80 20.60 24.49
CA ALA A 467 -6.83 19.97 25.30
C ALA A 467 -8.17 20.74 25.22
N PRO A 468 -9.33 20.05 25.34
CA PRO A 468 -10.64 20.68 25.19
C PRO A 468 -10.96 21.61 26.37
N PHE A 469 -10.58 22.87 26.21
CA PHE A 469 -11.04 24.00 27.03
C PHE A 469 -12.25 24.66 26.38
N PRO A 470 -13.00 25.53 27.09
CA PRO A 470 -14.22 26.12 26.55
C PRO A 470 -13.97 26.85 25.22
N THR A 471 -15.00 26.87 24.39
CA THR A 471 -15.01 27.20 22.96
C THR A 471 -14.55 28.62 22.57
N PHE A 472 -14.09 29.43 23.52
CA PHE A 472 -13.70 30.84 23.36
C PHE A 472 -12.18 31.10 23.35
N LEU A 473 -11.35 30.05 23.50
CA LEU A 473 -9.89 30.17 23.45
C LEU A 473 -9.34 29.74 22.09
N PHE A 474 -8.52 30.60 21.47
CA PHE A 474 -7.82 30.31 20.22
C PHE A 474 -6.37 30.80 20.24
N PHE A 475 -5.53 30.20 19.40
CA PHE A 475 -4.14 30.62 19.24
C PHE A 475 -4.00 31.54 18.02
N LYS A 476 -3.38 32.71 18.22
CA LYS A 476 -2.87 33.55 17.14
C LYS A 476 -1.40 33.25 16.91
N THR A 477 -1.02 33.01 15.67
CA THR A 477 0.36 32.65 15.30
C THR A 477 0.92 33.57 14.24
N ASN A 478 2.12 34.09 14.46
CA ASN A 478 2.85 34.90 13.48
C ASN A 478 4.23 34.29 13.22
N ILE A 479 4.65 34.22 11.95
CA ILE A 479 6.02 33.81 11.61
C ILE A 479 6.95 35.01 11.81
N VAL A 480 7.95 34.87 12.69
CA VAL A 480 8.88 35.95 13.05
C VAL A 480 10.10 35.94 12.14
N LYS A 481 10.68 34.75 11.89
CA LYS A 481 11.83 34.59 10.98
C LYS A 481 11.91 33.16 10.46
N TRP A 482 12.60 32.98 9.33
CA TRP A 482 12.93 31.65 8.81
C TRP A 482 14.35 31.60 8.23
N GLN A 483 14.87 30.40 8.06
CA GLN A 483 16.20 30.12 7.51
C GLN A 483 16.09 29.11 6.37
N GLU A 484 16.84 29.32 5.29
CA GLU A 484 16.93 28.39 4.15
C GLU A 484 17.39 26.98 4.54
N SER A 485 18.10 26.85 5.67
CA SER A 485 18.48 25.57 6.27
C SER A 485 17.31 24.72 6.75
N GLY A 486 16.09 25.27 6.79
CA GLY A 486 14.89 24.55 7.21
C GLY A 486 14.44 24.87 8.63
N SER A 487 14.60 26.10 9.11
CA SER A 487 14.11 26.49 10.43
C SER A 487 13.16 27.67 10.36
N ILE A 488 12.07 27.61 11.13
CA ILE A 488 11.05 28.64 11.26
C ILE A 488 10.95 29.02 12.74
N GLU A 489 10.96 30.31 13.05
CA GLU A 489 10.64 30.84 14.37
C GLU A 489 9.28 31.54 14.30
N MET A 490 8.40 31.19 15.23
CA MET A 490 7.01 31.65 15.26
C MET A 490 6.67 32.15 16.66
N GLN A 491 5.86 33.18 16.73
CA GLN A 491 5.25 33.63 17.97
C GLN A 491 3.86 33.01 18.08
N ILE A 492 3.56 32.43 19.23
CA ILE A 492 2.24 31.86 19.53
C ILE A 492 1.66 32.62 20.72
N LYS A 493 0.48 33.21 20.54
CA LYS A 493 -0.26 33.89 21.61
C LYS A 493 -1.61 33.22 21.80
N LEU A 494 -1.96 32.89 23.03
CA LEU A 494 -3.30 32.45 23.39
C LEU A 494 -4.20 33.68 23.53
N MET A 495 -5.38 33.63 22.94
CA MET A 495 -6.36 34.71 22.94
C MET A 495 -7.67 34.22 23.57
N LYS A 496 -8.28 35.05 24.42
CA LYS A 496 -9.68 34.95 24.86
C LYS A 496 -10.55 35.90 24.03
N GLU A 497 -11.86 35.63 23.94
CA GLU A 497 -12.84 36.54 23.29
C GLU A 497 -12.80 37.98 23.85
N GLU A 498 -12.43 38.16 25.13
CA GLU A 498 -12.30 39.46 25.80
C GLU A 498 -10.98 40.18 25.47
N ASP A 499 -9.90 39.46 25.11
CA ASP A 499 -8.57 40.05 24.86
C ASP A 499 -8.51 40.84 23.54
N GLU A 500 -9.46 40.64 22.62
CA GLU A 500 -9.61 41.48 21.41
C GLU A 500 -10.19 42.86 21.72
N GLU A 501 -11.00 43.01 22.78
CA GLU A 501 -11.52 44.32 23.21
C GLU A 501 -10.39 45.26 23.64
N GLU A 502 -9.46 44.78 24.48
CA GLU A 502 -8.28 45.55 24.89
C GLU A 502 -7.31 45.82 23.73
N ALA A 503 -7.06 44.83 22.86
CA ALA A 503 -6.12 45.00 21.76
C ALA A 503 -6.61 45.99 20.69
N MET A 504 -7.92 46.09 20.45
CA MET A 504 -8.50 47.08 19.53
C MET A 504 -8.58 48.49 20.15
N LEU A 505 -8.82 48.60 21.46
CA LEU A 505 -8.79 49.89 22.16
C LEU A 505 -7.40 50.54 22.11
N ILE A 506 -6.33 49.73 22.24
CA ILE A 506 -4.94 50.20 22.13
C ILE A 506 -4.62 50.62 20.68
N ASP A 507 -5.08 49.89 19.68
CA ASP A 507 -4.86 50.19 18.25
C ASP A 507 -5.67 51.42 17.77
N GLU A 508 -6.81 51.72 18.41
CA GLU A 508 -7.59 52.95 18.19
C GLU A 508 -6.97 54.16 18.91
N GLU A 509 -6.48 54.01 20.14
CA GLU A 509 -5.72 55.06 20.84
C GLU A 509 -4.41 55.41 20.11
N GLU A 510 -3.64 54.42 19.62
CA GLU A 510 -2.43 54.71 18.83
C GLU A 510 -2.74 55.41 17.49
N LYS A 511 -3.88 55.10 16.87
CA LYS A 511 -4.34 55.78 15.63
C LYS A 511 -4.91 57.18 15.90
N GLU A 512 -5.58 57.39 17.04
CA GLU A 512 -6.03 58.72 17.47
C GLU A 512 -4.86 59.60 17.91
N ASP A 513 -3.83 59.03 18.55
CA ASP A 513 -2.61 59.74 18.93
C ASP A 513 -1.74 60.07 17.70
N GLU A 514 -1.64 59.20 16.70
CA GLU A 514 -1.00 59.53 15.41
C GLU A 514 -1.79 60.58 14.61
N ALA A 515 -3.13 60.56 14.68
CA ALA A 515 -3.98 61.57 14.05
C ALA A 515 -3.93 62.93 14.76
N ASN A 516 -3.86 62.94 16.10
CA ASN A 516 -3.72 64.15 16.92
C ASN A 516 -2.30 64.72 16.87
N ALA A 517 -1.27 63.89 16.72
CA ALA A 517 0.10 64.34 16.48
C ALA A 517 0.30 64.98 15.09
N MET A 518 -0.62 64.75 14.14
CA MET A 518 -0.65 65.43 12.84
C MET A 518 -1.44 66.75 12.84
N LEU A 519 -2.07 67.15 13.95
CA LEU A 519 -2.91 68.36 14.04
C LEU A 519 -2.52 69.35 15.14
N ILE A 520 -1.24 69.39 15.53
CA ILE A 520 -0.72 70.44 16.41
C ILE A 520 0.48 71.13 15.75
N ASP A 521 0.17 72.08 14.87
CA ASP A 521 0.96 73.29 14.66
C ASP A 521 -0.07 74.41 14.43
N GLU A 522 0.08 75.53 15.17
CA GLU A 522 -0.82 76.71 15.23
C GLU A 522 -1.98 76.63 16.26
N GLU A 523 -1.72 76.96 17.53
CA GLU A 523 -1.95 78.33 18.06
C GLU A 523 -1.74 78.41 19.58
N GLU A 524 -0.86 79.33 19.98
CA GLU A 524 -0.68 79.86 21.32
C GLU A 524 -1.90 80.69 21.76
N LYS A 525 -2.42 80.49 23.00
CA LYS A 525 -2.48 81.45 24.13
C LYS A 525 -3.74 81.38 25.01
N GLU A 526 -3.43 81.32 26.31
CA GLU A 526 -3.97 82.12 27.43
C GLU A 526 -5.38 81.83 28.02
N ASP A 527 -5.33 81.50 29.33
CA ASP A 527 -6.15 81.96 30.49
C ASP A 527 -6.60 80.76 31.34
N GLU A 528 -5.93 80.40 32.46
CA GLU A 528 -5.97 80.94 33.84
C GLU A 528 -7.31 80.84 34.59
N GLU A 529 -7.20 80.39 35.86
CA GLU A 529 -8.14 80.45 37.01
C GLU A 529 -9.32 79.43 37.06
N GLU A 530 -9.71 78.79 38.18
CA GLU A 530 -9.22 78.62 39.57
C GLU A 530 -10.23 77.69 40.31
N MET A 531 -9.81 77.12 41.46
CA MET A 531 -10.60 76.63 42.62
C MET A 531 -11.24 75.22 42.56
N GLU A 532 -10.77 74.27 43.40
CA GLU A 532 -11.27 73.91 44.76
C GLU A 532 -12.67 73.23 44.65
N ASP A 533 -12.96 72.05 45.21
CA ASP A 533 -12.56 71.44 46.47
C ASP A 533 -13.14 70.01 46.59
N GLU A 534 -12.61 69.29 47.59
CA GLU A 534 -13.26 68.27 48.44
C GLU A 534 -13.31 66.78 48.04
N GLU A 535 -12.56 66.03 48.87
CA GLU A 535 -12.58 64.61 49.18
C GLU A 535 -13.99 64.11 49.58
N GLU A 536 -14.38 62.93 49.13
CA GLU A 536 -15.15 62.00 49.96
C GLU A 536 -14.74 60.56 49.62
N MET A 537 -14.15 59.92 50.64
CA MET A 537 -13.83 58.50 50.67
C MET A 537 -15.13 57.70 50.81
N GLU A 538 -15.38 56.76 49.91
CA GLU A 538 -16.20 55.59 50.21
C GLU A 538 -15.36 54.34 49.93
N ASP A 539 -14.99 53.68 51.03
CA ASP A 539 -14.40 52.36 51.08
C ASP A 539 -15.42 51.34 50.52
N GLU A 540 -15.21 50.86 49.29
CA GLU A 540 -15.77 49.59 48.86
C GLU A 540 -14.68 48.51 48.94
N GLU A 541 -14.87 47.60 49.89
CA GLU A 541 -14.05 46.42 50.13
C GLU A 541 -13.98 45.57 48.85
N GLU A 542 -12.93 45.77 48.03
CA GLU A 542 -12.48 44.78 47.06
C GLU A 542 -12.07 43.53 47.82
N MET A 543 -12.91 42.49 47.75
CA MET A 543 -12.47 41.14 48.08
C MET A 543 -11.45 40.75 47.02
N GLU A 544 -10.16 40.85 47.39
CA GLU A 544 -9.08 40.07 46.80
C GLU A 544 -9.42 38.58 46.96
N ASP A 545 -10.20 38.04 46.02
CA ASP A 545 -10.09 36.64 45.70
C ASP A 545 -8.70 36.46 45.07
N GLU A 546 -7.72 36.12 45.92
CA GLU A 546 -6.49 35.44 45.52
C GLU A 546 -6.87 34.12 44.83
N GLU A 547 -7.40 34.18 43.60
CA GLU A 547 -7.23 33.10 42.65
C GLU A 547 -5.73 33.07 42.34
N ASN A 548 -5.04 32.21 43.08
CA ASN A 548 -3.75 31.68 42.69
C ASN A 548 -3.85 31.34 41.20
N GLY A 549 -3.24 32.16 40.35
CA GLY A 549 -2.91 31.81 38.99
C GLY A 549 -1.97 30.62 39.06
N GLU A 550 -2.55 29.41 39.12
CA GLU A 550 -1.83 28.23 38.72
C GLU A 550 -1.48 28.48 37.26
N ASP A 551 -0.19 28.70 36.98
CA ASP A 551 0.39 28.60 35.65
C ASP A 551 0.03 27.20 35.14
N GLU A 552 -1.14 27.08 34.49
CA GLU A 552 -1.57 25.83 33.92
C GLU A 552 -0.64 25.52 32.73
N ASP A 553 0.39 24.71 32.97
CA ASP A 553 1.24 24.16 31.92
C ASP A 553 0.36 23.35 30.95
N PHE A 554 0.18 23.82 29.71
CA PHE A 554 -0.61 23.10 28.71
C PHE A 554 0.30 22.39 27.71
N ILE A 555 -0.02 21.14 27.38
CA ILE A 555 0.64 20.45 26.27
C ILE A 555 -0.08 20.82 24.98
N ILE A 556 0.63 21.48 24.07
CA ILE A 556 0.18 21.72 22.69
C ILE A 556 0.92 20.81 21.72
N THR A 557 0.21 20.31 20.72
CA THR A 557 0.79 19.57 19.60
C THR A 557 0.70 20.43 18.36
N ILE A 558 1.86 20.87 17.84
CA ILE A 558 1.95 21.62 16.60
C ILE A 558 2.26 20.63 15.48
N ARG A 559 1.34 20.50 14.53
CA ARG A 559 1.60 19.84 13.25
C ARG A 559 1.84 20.88 12.18
N TRP A 560 2.79 20.62 11.31
CA TRP A 560 3.03 21.47 10.14
C TRP A 560 3.08 20.67 8.85
N SER A 561 2.66 21.34 7.79
CA SER A 561 2.76 20.88 6.42
C SER A 561 3.47 21.92 5.58
N ILE A 562 4.49 21.51 4.83
CA ILE A 562 5.20 22.38 3.89
C ILE A 562 4.98 21.91 2.47
N LEU A 563 4.35 22.75 1.66
CA LEU A 563 4.19 22.51 0.23
C LEU A 563 5.40 23.08 -0.50
N ASN A 564 5.92 22.31 -1.45
CA ASN A 564 7.03 22.73 -2.29
C ASN A 564 6.56 22.88 -3.74
N LEU A 565 6.24 24.11 -4.10
CA LEU A 565 5.68 24.51 -5.38
C LEU A 565 6.76 24.47 -6.48
N LYS A 566 6.69 23.48 -7.37
CA LYS A 566 7.68 23.25 -8.43
C LYS A 566 7.22 23.93 -9.74
N ASN A 567 7.62 25.19 -9.93
CA ASN A 567 7.48 26.05 -11.13
C ASN A 567 6.25 26.97 -11.19
N ASP A 568 6.34 27.99 -12.04
CA ASP A 568 5.36 29.07 -12.28
C ASP A 568 3.99 28.61 -12.85
N SER A 569 3.71 27.30 -12.88
CA SER A 569 2.41 26.72 -13.28
C SER A 569 1.34 26.79 -12.17
N GLU A 570 1.69 27.22 -10.97
CA GLU A 570 0.83 27.18 -9.77
C GLU A 570 0.18 28.53 -9.41
N ILE A 571 0.00 29.44 -10.37
CA ILE A 571 -0.77 30.67 -10.15
C ILE A 571 -2.23 30.35 -9.71
N ASP A 572 -2.75 29.18 -10.05
CA ASP A 572 -4.15 28.85 -9.80
C ASP A 572 -4.43 28.40 -8.35
N ILE A 573 -3.57 27.58 -7.71
CA ILE A 573 -3.73 27.20 -6.29
C ILE A 573 -3.67 28.43 -5.37
N TRP A 574 -2.81 29.39 -5.72
CA TRP A 574 -2.63 30.68 -5.03
C TRP A 574 -3.84 31.61 -5.15
N SER A 575 -4.40 31.79 -6.34
CA SER A 575 -5.64 32.56 -6.52
C SER A 575 -6.85 31.95 -5.78
N GLN A 576 -6.68 30.71 -5.34
CA GLN A 576 -7.72 29.86 -4.83
C GLN A 576 -7.70 29.80 -3.30
N LEU A 577 -6.57 29.52 -2.64
CA LEU A 577 -6.51 29.45 -1.16
C LEU A 577 -6.54 30.79 -0.41
N GLY A 578 -6.53 31.91 -1.15
CA GLY A 578 -6.32 33.24 -0.59
C GLY A 578 -4.85 33.45 -0.27
N GLU A 579 -4.36 34.70 -0.36
CA GLU A 579 -3.00 35.03 0.07
C GLU A 579 -2.82 34.60 1.54
N VAL A 580 -2.00 33.58 1.75
CA VAL A 580 -1.50 33.18 3.06
C VAL A 580 0.01 33.33 2.99
N LEU A 581 0.46 34.58 3.14
CA LEU A 581 1.82 34.94 3.54
C LEU A 581 1.77 36.36 4.10
N GLU A 582 1.29 36.49 5.34
CA GLU A 582 2.01 37.22 6.39
C GLU A 582 2.04 36.33 7.64
#